data_AF-A0A0E3PHV9-F1
#
_entry.id   AF-A0A0E3PHV9-F1
#
_cell.length_a   1.000
_cell.length_b   1.000
_cell.length_c   1.000
_cell.angle_alpha   90.00
_cell.angle_beta   90.00
_cell.angle_gamma   90.00
#
_symmetry.space_group_name_H-M   'P 1'
#
loop_
_entity.id
_entity.type
_entity.pdbx_description
1 polymer ?
#
loop_
_entity_poly.entity_id
_entity_poly.type
_entity_poly.pdbx_seq_one_letter_code
_entity_poly.pdbx_strand_id
1 'polypeptide(L)'
;MIYIFNNSKTTKNQNSEPEIIPRIKLYITCSLDGFIARKGGSVDWLTEYENRFETDYGYSEFYSSIGTVLMGRKTYEQVLGFGVWPYGGKNTYVFTRQNKPLHREKDVEFVSGDIREFVRRLKENTDEVGI
;
A
#
# COMPACT_ATOMS: atom_id res chain seq x y z
N MET A 1 5.79 -0.53 5.64
CA MET A 1 6.14 -0.15 4.26
C MET A 1 5.03 -0.60 3.34
N ILE A 2 4.29 0.36 2.81
CA ILE A 2 3.09 0.12 2.02
C ILE A 2 3.34 0.71 0.64
N TYR A 3 3.31 -0.10 -0.40
CA TYR A 3 3.25 0.37 -1.77
C TYR A 3 1.77 0.38 -2.15
N ILE A 4 1.30 1.47 -2.74
CA ILE A 4 -0.12 1.64 -2.97
C ILE A 4 -0.38 2.03 -4.43
N PHE A 5 -1.32 1.33 -5.05
CA PHE A 5 -1.71 1.53 -6.45
C PHE A 5 -2.79 2.58 -6.59
N ASN A 6 -2.63 3.44 -7.59
CA ASN A 6 -3.67 4.35 -8.05
C ASN A 6 -3.85 4.22 -9.58
N ASN A 7 -5.10 4.33 -10.02
CA ASN A 7 -5.51 4.58 -11.40
C ASN A 7 -5.42 6.08 -11.71
N SER A 8 -4.28 6.53 -12.24
CA SER A 8 -4.18 7.92 -12.72
C SER A 8 -4.64 8.03 -14.16
N LYS A 9 -5.62 8.89 -14.43
CA LYS A 9 -5.94 9.37 -15.78
C LYS A 9 -4.76 10.20 -16.30
N THR A 10 -4.22 9.86 -17.46
CA THR A 10 -3.28 10.70 -18.19
C THR A 10 -3.86 11.04 -19.55
N THR A 11 -3.86 12.32 -19.92
CA THR A 11 -4.30 12.78 -21.24
C THR A 11 -3.09 12.86 -22.18
N LYS A 12 -3.12 12.15 -23.30
CA LYS A 12 -2.16 12.34 -24.40
C LYS A 12 -2.83 13.19 -25.48
N ASN A 13 -2.46 14.46 -25.60
CA ASN A 13 -3.08 15.44 -26.52
C ASN A 13 -4.56 15.76 -26.23
N GLN A 14 -4.96 16.98 -26.56
CA GLN A 14 -6.29 17.55 -26.25
C GLN A 14 -7.48 16.85 -26.96
N ASN A 15 -7.24 15.78 -27.74
CA ASN A 15 -8.24 15.08 -28.55
C ASN A 15 -8.29 13.55 -28.32
N SER A 16 -7.67 13.00 -27.27
CA SER A 16 -7.80 11.56 -26.93
C SER A 16 -8.52 11.33 -25.60
N GLU A 17 -9.29 10.25 -25.54
CA GLU A 17 -9.90 9.73 -24.30
C GLU A 17 -8.82 9.51 -23.22
N PRO A 18 -9.07 9.84 -21.95
CA PRO A 18 -8.08 9.68 -20.89
C PRO A 18 -7.73 8.20 -20.66
N GLU A 19 -6.47 7.85 -20.93
CA GLU A 19 -5.91 6.52 -20.65
C GLU A 19 -5.70 6.38 -19.13
N ILE A 20 -6.27 5.33 -18.54
CA ILE A 20 -5.98 4.95 -17.16
C ILE A 20 -4.66 4.19 -17.18
N ILE A 21 -3.60 4.79 -16.65
CA ILE A 21 -2.31 4.12 -16.51
C ILE A 21 -2.08 3.78 -15.04
N PRO A 22 -2.06 2.50 -14.67
CA PRO A 22 -1.83 2.09 -13.29
C PRO A 22 -0.44 2.49 -12.81
N ARG A 23 -0.38 3.22 -11.69
CA ARG A 23 0.88 3.68 -11.07
C ARG A 23 1.10 3.06 -9.70
N ILE A 24 2.37 2.77 -9.41
CA ILE A 24 2.83 2.37 -8.09
C ILE A 24 3.30 3.63 -7.37
N LYS A 25 2.74 3.92 -6.22
CA LYS A 25 3.14 5.03 -5.36
C LYS A 25 3.66 4.49 -4.03
N LEU A 26 4.62 5.19 -3.45
CA LEU A 26 5.12 4.92 -2.10
C LEU A 26 4.71 6.08 -1.21
N TYR A 27 4.04 5.79 -0.10
CA TYR A 27 3.77 6.73 0.97
C TYR A 27 4.32 6.13 2.26
N ILE A 28 5.27 6.83 2.87
CA ILE A 28 6.06 6.27 3.97
C ILE A 28 6.57 7.36 4.91
N THR A 29 6.56 7.06 6.20
CA THR A 29 7.26 7.83 7.23
C THR A 29 8.66 7.23 7.43
N CYS A 30 9.66 8.09 7.56
CA CYS A 30 11.03 7.69 7.87
C CYS A 30 11.67 8.68 8.86
N SER A 31 12.71 8.23 9.56
CA SER A 31 13.59 9.10 10.32
C SER A 31 14.37 10.03 9.37
N LEU A 32 15.00 11.07 9.93
CA LEU A 32 15.78 12.04 9.15
C LEU A 32 16.92 11.40 8.35
N ASP A 33 17.51 10.33 8.88
CA ASP A 33 18.55 9.52 8.25
C ASP A 33 18.00 8.37 7.35
N GLY A 34 16.68 8.36 7.10
CA GLY A 34 16.05 7.52 6.08
C GLY A 34 15.63 6.12 6.52
N PHE A 35 15.63 5.81 7.82
CA PHE A 35 15.19 4.52 8.33
C PHE A 35 13.68 4.51 8.62
N ILE A 36 13.03 3.40 8.29
CA ILE A 36 11.57 3.25 8.44
C ILE A 36 11.17 2.42 9.66
N ALA A 37 12.16 1.80 10.32
CA ALA A 37 12.02 1.00 11.52
C ALA A 37 13.38 0.91 12.22
N ARG A 38 13.38 0.68 13.54
CA ARG A 38 14.61 0.39 14.29
C ARG A 38 15.17 -0.98 13.89
N LYS A 39 16.40 -1.31 14.30
CA LYS A 39 17.06 -2.61 14.03
C LYS A 39 16.22 -3.82 14.44
N GLY A 40 15.41 -3.70 15.49
CA GLY A 40 14.48 -4.73 15.97
C GLY A 40 13.12 -4.75 15.27
N GLY A 41 12.85 -3.84 14.33
CA GLY A 41 11.56 -3.70 13.64
C GLY A 41 10.58 -2.73 14.32
N SER A 42 10.88 -2.23 15.53
CA SER A 42 10.01 -1.28 16.23
C SER A 42 9.83 0.03 15.46
N VAL A 43 8.64 0.61 15.62
CA VAL A 43 8.25 1.93 15.12
C VAL A 43 7.70 2.83 16.24
N ASP A 44 8.03 2.51 17.50
CA ASP A 44 7.67 3.29 18.71
C ASP A 44 7.84 4.81 18.54
N TRP A 45 8.92 5.24 17.89
CA TRP A 45 9.24 6.63 17.60
C TRP A 45 8.16 7.39 16.81
N LEU A 46 7.27 6.68 16.09
CA LEU A 46 6.12 7.31 15.42
C LEU A 46 5.10 7.87 16.43
N THR A 47 5.05 7.31 17.64
CA THR A 47 4.11 7.70 18.70
C THR A 47 4.73 8.58 19.78
N GLU A 48 6.05 8.77 19.76
CA GLU A 48 6.78 9.61 20.72
C GLU A 48 6.43 11.10 20.58
N TYR A 49 6.00 11.51 19.39
CA TYR A 49 5.57 12.88 19.11
C TYR A 49 4.04 12.91 19.03
N GLU A 50 3.41 13.59 20.00
CA GLU A 50 1.99 13.88 19.92
C GLU A 50 1.71 14.62 18.61
N ASN A 51 0.83 14.06 17.78
CA ASN A 51 0.21 14.81 16.69
C ASN A 51 -0.79 15.80 17.30
N ARG A 52 -0.29 16.83 17.99
CA ARG A 52 -1.08 17.79 18.77
C ARG A 52 -2.17 18.51 17.98
N PHE A 53 -2.06 18.48 16.65
CA PHE A 53 -2.97 19.15 15.73
C PHE A 53 -3.78 18.16 14.88
N GLU A 54 -3.71 16.85 15.18
CA GLU A 54 -4.35 15.77 14.40
C GLU A 54 -4.14 15.94 12.88
N THR A 55 -2.95 16.38 12.49
CA THR A 55 -2.65 16.72 11.10
C THR A 55 -2.54 15.46 10.26
N ASP A 56 -3.26 15.41 9.12
CA ASP A 56 -3.37 14.24 8.23
C ASP A 56 -2.12 14.01 7.35
N TYR A 57 -1.28 15.03 7.15
CA TYR A 57 -0.11 15.00 6.26
C TYR A 57 -0.40 14.45 4.84
N GLY A 58 -1.65 14.63 4.36
CA GLY A 58 -2.10 14.19 3.04
C GLY A 58 -2.38 12.69 2.93
N TYR A 59 -2.39 11.95 4.03
CA TYR A 59 -2.70 10.52 4.02
C TYR A 59 -4.12 10.25 3.50
N SER A 60 -5.12 11.04 3.90
CA SER A 60 -6.51 10.83 3.50
C SER A 60 -6.72 11.01 1.99
N GLU A 61 -6.12 12.04 1.40
CA GLU A 61 -6.15 12.27 -0.05
C GLU A 61 -5.43 11.13 -0.79
N PHE A 62 -4.24 10.76 -0.32
CA PHE A 62 -3.47 9.67 -0.89
C PHE A 62 -4.24 8.34 -0.84
N TYR A 63 -4.83 8.01 0.31
CA TYR A 63 -5.59 6.80 0.55
C TYR A 63 -6.91 6.74 -0.25
N SER A 64 -7.55 7.88 -0.48
CA SER A 64 -8.75 7.94 -1.33
C SER A 64 -8.39 7.69 -2.80
N SER A 65 -7.18 8.09 -3.20
CA SER A 65 -6.73 7.95 -4.57
C SER A 65 -6.40 6.50 -4.98
N ILE A 66 -6.38 5.55 -4.05
CA ILE A 66 -5.84 4.20 -4.31
C ILE A 66 -6.92 3.13 -4.32
N GLY A 67 -6.71 2.06 -5.10
CA GLY A 67 -7.59 0.89 -5.12
C GLY A 67 -6.96 -0.37 -4.49
N THR A 68 -5.64 -0.46 -4.49
CA THR A 68 -4.92 -1.66 -4.06
C THR A 68 -3.72 -1.33 -3.19
N VAL A 69 -3.51 -2.13 -2.15
CA VAL A 69 -2.42 -2.06 -1.19
C VAL A 69 -1.47 -3.24 -1.40
N LEU A 70 -0.17 -2.96 -1.43
CA LEU A 70 0.90 -3.94 -1.47
C LEU A 70 1.78 -3.78 -0.24
N MET A 71 2.10 -4.88 0.43
CA MET A 71 3.05 -4.84 1.54
C MET A 71 3.84 -6.13 1.67
N GLY A 72 4.97 -6.05 2.37
CA GLY A 72 5.70 -7.24 2.80
C GLY A 72 5.12 -7.82 4.08
N ARG A 73 5.30 -9.13 4.30
CA ARG A 73 4.85 -9.85 5.50
C ARG A 73 5.14 -9.13 6.83
N LYS A 74 6.36 -8.61 7.03
CA LYS A 74 6.72 -7.94 8.29
C LYS A 74 5.87 -6.69 8.56
N THR A 75 5.53 -5.94 7.51
CA THR A 75 4.62 -4.79 7.64
C THR A 75 3.21 -5.27 7.95
N TYR A 76 2.74 -6.33 7.28
CA TYR A 76 1.42 -6.90 7.53
C TYR A 76 1.25 -7.33 8.99
N GLU A 77 2.17 -8.15 9.51
CA GLU A 77 2.16 -8.60 10.90
C GLU A 77 2.16 -7.44 11.90
N GLN A 78 2.90 -6.38 11.60
CA GLN A 78 2.96 -5.19 12.45
C GLN A 78 1.63 -4.42 12.45
N VAL A 79 0.98 -4.28 11.29
CA VAL A 79 -0.34 -3.63 11.19
C VAL A 79 -1.41 -4.41 11.93
N LEU A 80 -1.38 -5.75 11.86
CA LEU A 80 -2.27 -6.60 12.67
C LEU A 80 -2.11 -6.35 14.18
N GLY A 81 -0.92 -5.96 14.62
CA GLY A 81 -0.64 -5.61 16.01
C GLY A 81 -1.20 -4.26 16.47
N PHE A 82 -1.67 -3.41 15.54
CA PHE A 82 -2.21 -2.08 15.86
C PHE A 82 -3.72 -2.08 16.19
N GLY A 83 -4.35 -3.26 16.19
CA GLY A 83 -5.77 -3.41 16.47
C GLY A 83 -6.57 -3.60 15.19
N VAL A 84 -7.38 -2.60 14.83
CA VAL A 84 -8.31 -2.72 13.69
C VAL A 84 -7.55 -2.64 12.37
N TRP A 85 -7.86 -3.55 11.44
CA TRP A 85 -7.33 -3.54 10.09
C TRP A 85 -7.73 -2.24 9.34
N PRO A 86 -6.76 -1.39 8.94
CA PRO A 86 -7.08 -0.05 8.43
C PRO A 86 -7.37 -0.02 6.91
N TYR A 87 -7.14 -1.12 6.19
CA TYR A 87 -7.23 -1.16 4.72
C TYR A 87 -8.49 -1.85 4.20
N GLY A 88 -9.57 -1.83 4.98
CA GLY A 88 -10.85 -2.40 4.55
C GLY A 88 -11.36 -1.78 3.24
N GLY A 89 -11.92 -2.61 2.35
CA GLY A 89 -12.43 -2.17 1.04
C GLY A 89 -11.35 -1.86 0.00
N LYS A 90 -10.07 -2.14 0.28
CA LYS A 90 -8.98 -2.12 -0.70
C LYS A 90 -8.48 -3.54 -0.92
N ASN A 91 -8.22 -3.91 -2.18
CA ASN A 91 -7.53 -5.16 -2.47
C ASN A 91 -6.14 -5.09 -1.85
N THR A 92 -5.76 -6.06 -1.02
CA THR A 92 -4.46 -6.06 -0.37
C THR A 92 -3.67 -7.31 -0.73
N TYR A 93 -2.43 -7.14 -1.20
CA TYR A 93 -1.53 -8.25 -1.47
C TYR A 93 -0.31 -8.20 -0.54
N VAL A 94 -0.08 -9.31 0.16
CA VAL A 94 1.03 -9.48 1.10
C VAL A 94 2.07 -10.40 0.49
N PHE A 95 3.23 -9.84 0.16
CA PHE A 95 4.35 -10.63 -0.37
C PHE A 95 5.06 -11.37 0.74
N THR A 96 5.12 -12.70 0.61
CA THR A 96 5.75 -13.58 1.58
C THR A 96 6.42 -14.77 0.89
N ARG A 97 7.49 -15.28 1.51
CA ARG A 97 8.17 -16.52 1.11
C ARG A 97 7.83 -17.69 2.04
N GLN A 98 7.03 -17.45 3.08
CA GLN A 98 6.67 -18.46 4.06
C GLN A 98 5.32 -19.09 3.71
N ASN A 99 5.24 -20.40 3.84
CA ASN A 99 4.01 -21.18 3.66
C ASN A 99 3.20 -21.33 4.95
N LYS A 100 3.63 -20.70 6.05
CA LYS A 100 2.94 -20.80 7.34
C LYS A 100 1.64 -19.99 7.32
N PRO A 101 0.62 -20.42 8.08
CA PRO A 101 -0.62 -19.67 8.18
C PRO A 101 -0.33 -18.32 8.82
N LEU A 102 -0.61 -17.25 8.08
CA LEU A 102 -0.75 -15.90 8.62
C LEU A 102 -2.23 -15.70 8.93
N HIS A 103 -2.52 -14.96 10.01
CA HIS A 103 -3.87 -14.46 10.25
C HIS A 103 -4.36 -13.76 8.97
N ARG A 104 -5.59 -14.03 8.56
CA ARG A 104 -6.14 -13.53 7.29
C ARG A 104 -7.21 -12.50 7.58
N GLU A 105 -6.96 -11.28 7.13
CA GLU A 105 -7.98 -10.24 7.07
C GLU A 105 -8.79 -10.36 5.79
N LYS A 106 -9.98 -9.77 5.80
CA LYS A 106 -10.83 -9.68 4.60
C LYS A 106 -10.09 -8.91 3.50
N ASP A 107 -10.26 -9.34 2.25
CA ASP A 107 -9.68 -8.71 1.06
C ASP A 107 -8.13 -8.72 1.03
N VAL A 108 -7.50 -9.62 1.81
CA VAL A 108 -6.05 -9.86 1.83
C VAL A 108 -5.68 -11.18 1.14
N GLU A 109 -4.81 -11.09 0.14
CA GLU A 109 -4.22 -12.23 -0.56
C GLU A 109 -2.70 -12.33 -0.32
N PHE A 110 -2.20 -13.54 -0.08
CA PHE A 110 -0.77 -13.79 0.10
C PHE A 110 -0.14 -14.22 -1.21
N VAL A 111 0.86 -13.46 -1.65
CA VAL A 111 1.55 -13.70 -2.91
C VAL A 111 2.93 -14.26 -2.62
N SER A 112 3.20 -15.44 -3.19
CA SER A 112 4.52 -16.04 -3.25
C SER A 112 4.95 -16.16 -4.72
N GLY A 113 6.21 -15.82 -5.03
CA GLY A 113 6.73 -15.83 -6.41
C GLY A 113 7.40 -14.53 -6.82
N ASP A 114 7.52 -14.32 -8.14
CA ASP A 114 8.16 -13.13 -8.70
C ASP A 114 7.25 -11.89 -8.57
N ILE A 115 7.72 -10.92 -7.78
CA ILE A 115 7.01 -9.67 -7.52
C ILE A 115 6.87 -8.79 -8.78
N ARG A 116 7.86 -8.79 -9.67
CA ARG A 116 7.83 -7.97 -10.89
C ARG A 116 6.76 -8.51 -11.83
N GLU A 117 6.72 -9.82 -12.00
CA GLU A 117 5.73 -10.45 -12.87
C GLU A 117 4.32 -10.27 -12.30
N PHE A 118 4.15 -10.45 -10.99
CA PHE A 118 2.87 -10.19 -10.33
C PHE A 118 2.40 -8.75 -10.56
N VAL A 119 3.28 -7.77 -10.30
CA VAL A 119 2.96 -6.35 -10.49
C VAL A 119 2.66 -6.03 -11.95
N ARG A 120 3.36 -6.64 -12.91
CA ARG A 120 3.06 -6.46 -14.35
C ARG A 120 1.63 -6.90 -14.67
N ARG A 121 1.25 -8.13 -14.27
CA ARG A 121 -0.11 -8.66 -14.50
C ARG A 121 -1.17 -7.84 -13.78
N LEU A 122 -0.88 -7.38 -12.57
CA LEU A 122 -1.82 -6.56 -11.81
C LEU A 122 -2.11 -5.23 -12.52
N LYS A 123 -1.11 -4.62 -13.16
CA LYS A 123 -1.33 -3.43 -14.00
C LYS A 123 -2.19 -3.72 -15.23
N GLU A 124 -1.97 -4.85 -15.90
CA GLU A 124 -2.76 -5.23 -17.10
C GLU A 124 -4.24 -5.48 -16.77
N ASN A 125 -4.54 -6.07 -15.62
CA ASN A 125 -5.92 -6.40 -15.22
C ASN A 125 -6.69 -5.23 -14.60
N THR A 126 -6.08 -4.06 -14.46
CA THR A 126 -6.73 -2.90 -13.84
C THR A 126 -7.62 -2.15 -14.84
N ASP A 127 -7.50 -2.43 -16.14
CA ASP A 127 -8.24 -1.77 -17.22
C ASP A 127 -9.72 -2.23 -17.33
N GLU A 128 -10.14 -3.26 -16.58
CA GLU A 128 -11.52 -3.80 -16.65
C GLU A 128 -12.48 -3.26 -15.59
N VAL A 129 -12.01 -2.50 -14.60
CA VAL A 129 -12.90 -1.93 -13.57
C VAL A 129 -13.35 -0.54 -14.01
N GLY A 130 -14.20 -0.51 -15.03
CA GLY A 130 -15.02 0.65 -15.37
C GLY A 130 -16.01 0.91 -14.23
N ILE A 131 -15.86 2.05 -13.58
CA ILE A 131 -16.94 2.71 -12.83
C ILE A 131 -17.72 3.56 -13.83
#